data_AF-A0A117SRX0-F1
#
_entry.id   AF-A0A117SRX0-F1
#
_cell.length_a   1.000
_cell.length_b   1.000
_cell.length_c   1.000
_cell.angle_alpha   90.00
_cell.angle_beta   90.00
_cell.angle_gamma   90.00
#
_symmetry.space_group_name_H-M   'P 1'
#
loop_
_entity.id
_entity.type
_entity.pdbx_description
1 polymer ?
#
loop_
_entity_poly.entity_id
_entity_poly.type
_entity_poly.pdbx_seq_one_letter_code
_entity_poly.pdbx_strand_id
1 'polypeptide(L)'
;MVRWDMDYVIGLALRIGVVVSIVLMVIGGTLLIIEGRGLGYSDYSIMSIRSRVNTTVIPPITALRGLSQADGLSFIILGLMVLIATPVLRVALGIASFAMERDWLYVVITIVVFINLMLAIFVIPALLHL
;
A
#
# COMPACT_ATOMS: atom_id res chain seq x y z
N MET A 1 -13.91 -5.49 33.48
CA MET A 1 -13.80 -5.95 32.09
C MET A 1 -13.70 -4.74 31.19
N VAL A 2 -12.48 -4.27 30.91
CA VAL A 2 -12.26 -3.21 29.91
C VAL A 2 -12.03 -3.93 28.59
N ARG A 3 -13.13 -4.18 27.87
CA ARG A 3 -13.08 -4.60 26.47
C ARG A 3 -12.71 -3.35 25.70
N TRP A 4 -11.40 -3.05 25.62
CA TRP A 4 -10.93 -2.10 24.64
C TRP A 4 -11.53 -2.55 23.31
N ASP A 5 -12.24 -1.67 22.62
CA ASP A 5 -12.89 -1.96 21.34
C ASP A 5 -11.83 -2.20 20.26
N MET A 6 -11.04 -3.27 20.37
CA MET A 6 -9.99 -3.62 19.43
C MET A 6 -10.58 -3.83 18.03
N ASP A 7 -11.78 -4.39 17.98
CA ASP A 7 -12.57 -4.51 16.76
C ASP A 7 -12.87 -3.13 16.13
N TYR A 8 -13.18 -2.12 16.96
CA TYR A 8 -13.38 -0.75 16.50
C TYR A 8 -12.07 -0.12 16.02
N VAL A 9 -10.96 -0.32 16.75
CA VAL A 9 -9.64 0.20 16.35
C VAL A 9 -9.19 -0.43 15.03
N ILE A 10 -9.36 -1.75 14.88
CA ILE A 10 -9.07 -2.49 13.64
C ILE A 10 -9.94 -1.94 12.50
N GLY A 11 -11.25 -1.82 12.72
CA GLY A 11 -12.18 -1.29 11.73
C GLY A 11 -11.88 0.16 11.33
N LEU A 12 -11.50 1.01 12.28
CA LEU A 12 -11.15 2.40 12.05
C LEU A 12 -9.83 2.54 11.28
N ALA A 13 -8.79 1.82 11.69
CA ALA A 13 -7.49 1.81 11.01
C ALA A 13 -7.64 1.35 9.55
N LEU A 14 -8.45 0.31 9.32
CA LEU A 14 -8.79 -0.18 7.98
C LEU A 14 -9.51 0.87 7.14
N ARG A 15 -10.57 1.47 7.69
CA ARG A 15 -11.40 2.44 6.95
C ARG A 15 -10.61 3.68 6.59
N ILE A 16 -9.80 4.20 7.53
CA ILE A 16 -8.92 5.33 7.28
C ILE A 16 -7.88 4.96 6.22
N GLY A 17 -7.24 3.80 6.32
CA GLY A 17 -6.23 3.35 5.34
C GLY A 17 -6.78 3.29 3.92
N VAL A 18 -7.97 2.70 3.72
CA VAL A 18 -8.61 2.62 2.40
C VAL A 18 -9.08 3.99 1.90
N VAL A 19 -9.66 4.83 2.76
CA VAL A 19 -10.10 6.16 2.34
C VAL A 19 -8.90 7.01 1.93
N VAL A 20 -7.80 6.96 2.70
CA VAL A 20 -6.56 7.68 2.38
C VAL A 20 -5.97 7.18 1.07
N SER A 21 -5.91 5.86 0.82
CA SER A 21 -5.39 5.34 -0.44
C SER A 21 -6.22 5.78 -1.64
N ILE A 22 -7.55 5.75 -1.53
CA ILE A 22 -8.46 6.23 -2.58
C ILE A 22 -8.23 7.72 -2.86
N VAL A 23 -8.18 8.56 -1.82
CA VAL A 23 -7.96 10.00 -1.99
C VAL A 23 -6.63 10.27 -2.69
N LEU A 24 -5.54 9.60 -2.28
CA LEU A 24 -4.23 9.74 -2.92
C LEU A 24 -4.26 9.32 -4.40
N MET A 25 -4.90 8.18 -4.71
CA MET A 25 -5.03 7.70 -6.09
C MET A 25 -5.88 8.64 -6.96
N VAL A 26 -6.98 9.17 -6.42
CA VAL A 26 -7.83 10.13 -7.14
C VAL A 26 -7.06 11.42 -7.42
N ILE A 27 -6.37 11.97 -6.42
CA ILE A 27 -5.54 13.17 -6.60
C ILE A 27 -4.48 12.92 -7.69
N GLY A 28 -3.73 11.82 -7.58
CA GLY A 28 -2.71 11.50 -8.57
C GLY A 28 -3.27 11.28 -9.99
N GLY A 29 -4.42 10.60 -10.10
CA GLY A 29 -5.13 10.43 -11.37
C GLY A 29 -5.60 11.76 -11.97
N THR A 30 -6.15 12.65 -11.15
CA THR A 30 -6.58 13.98 -11.62
C THR A 30 -5.40 14.83 -12.08
N LEU A 31 -4.27 14.81 -11.35
CA LEU A 31 -3.05 15.53 -11.72
C LEU A 31 -2.48 15.02 -13.04
N LEU A 32 -2.46 13.69 -13.27
CA LEU A 32 -2.05 13.12 -14.54
C LEU A 32 -2.92 13.61 -15.72
N ILE A 33 -4.24 13.69 -15.53
CA ILE A 33 -5.17 14.15 -16.57
C ILE A 33 -4.97 15.65 -16.87
N ILE A 34 -4.69 16.46 -15.85
CA ILE A 34 -4.52 17.92 -15.99
C ILE A 34 -3.16 18.28 -16.58
N GLU A 35 -2.09 17.62 -16.15
CA GLU A 35 -0.73 17.93 -16.60
C GLU A 35 -0.36 17.24 -17.92
N GLY A 36 -1.04 16.15 -18.30
CA GLY A 36 -0.73 15.35 -19.51
C GLY A 36 0.69 14.77 -19.51
N ARG A 37 1.33 14.77 -18.33
CA ARG A 37 2.73 14.40 -18.08
C ARG A 37 2.83 13.85 -16.67
N GLY A 38 3.59 12.77 -16.50
CA GLY A 38 3.97 12.22 -15.20
C GLY A 38 5.44 11.82 -15.23
N LEU A 39 6.21 12.22 -14.22
CA LEU A 39 7.66 12.03 -14.07
C LEU A 39 8.51 12.49 -15.27
N GLY A 40 8.08 13.55 -15.96
CA GLY A 40 8.77 14.07 -17.14
C GLY A 40 8.56 13.24 -18.43
N TYR A 41 7.63 12.28 -18.42
CA TYR A 41 7.23 11.50 -19.59
C TYR A 41 5.88 11.99 -20.14
N SER A 42 5.79 12.13 -21.46
CA SER A 42 4.58 12.57 -22.17
C SER A 42 3.55 11.43 -22.29
N ASP A 43 2.27 11.80 -22.32
CA ASP A 43 1.06 10.93 -22.45
C ASP A 43 1.22 9.65 -23.29
N TYR A 44 1.92 9.71 -24.42
CA TYR A 44 2.06 8.59 -25.36
C TYR A 44 2.92 7.44 -24.85
N SER A 45 3.78 7.68 -23.85
CA SER A 45 4.60 6.64 -23.26
C SER A 45 3.89 5.95 -22.09
N ILE A 46 3.16 6.67 -21.23
CA ILE A 46 2.55 6.10 -20.02
C ILE A 46 1.36 5.18 -20.36
N MET A 47 0.68 5.40 -21.50
CA MET A 47 -0.45 4.59 -21.94
C MET A 47 -0.09 3.42 -22.87
N SER A 48 1.20 3.22 -23.16
CA SER A 48 1.68 2.11 -23.98
C SER A 48 2.17 0.94 -23.11
N ILE A 49 1.71 -0.28 -23.42
CA ILE A 49 2.10 -1.55 -22.77
C ILE A 49 3.64 -1.82 -22.85
N ARG A 50 4.40 -0.99 -23.58
CA ARG A 50 5.86 -1.08 -23.80
C ARG A 50 6.67 0.09 -23.26
N SER A 51 6.09 0.92 -22.38
CA SER A 51 6.84 2.02 -21.76
C SER A 51 7.97 1.49 -20.87
N ARG A 52 9.20 1.94 -21.13
CA ARG A 52 10.35 1.79 -20.23
C ARG A 52 10.28 2.73 -19.02
N VAL A 53 9.10 2.94 -18.46
CA VAL A 53 9.00 3.43 -17.08
C VAL A 53 9.00 2.18 -16.23
N ASN A 54 10.21 1.74 -15.92
CA ASN A 54 10.43 0.55 -15.12
C ASN A 54 10.04 0.89 -13.67
N THR A 55 8.76 0.69 -13.32
CA THR A 55 8.22 0.93 -11.96
C THR A 55 8.96 0.11 -10.90
N THR A 56 9.68 -0.93 -11.32
CA THR A 56 10.62 -1.76 -10.55
C THR A 56 11.83 -0.98 -10.00
N VAL A 57 12.20 0.14 -10.63
CA VAL A 57 13.45 0.87 -10.34
C VAL A 57 13.18 2.27 -9.77
N ILE A 58 11.94 2.57 -9.38
CA ILE A 58 11.61 3.81 -8.68
C ILE A 58 11.75 3.52 -7.18
N PRO A 59 12.90 3.80 -6.53
CA PRO A 59 13.05 3.60 -5.11
C PRO A 59 11.96 4.38 -4.35
N PRO A 60 11.43 3.86 -3.23
CA PRO A 60 10.42 4.54 -2.41
C PRO A 60 10.74 6.01 -2.10
N ILE A 61 12.03 6.33 -2.00
CA ILE A 61 12.58 7.67 -1.77
C ILE A 61 12.30 8.63 -2.94
N THR A 62 12.26 8.14 -4.18
CA THR A 62 11.93 8.96 -5.35
C THR A 62 10.44 9.28 -5.45
N ALA A 63 9.54 8.38 -5.01
CA ALA A 63 8.12 8.72 -4.85
C ALA A 63 7.92 9.82 -3.79
N LEU A 64 8.66 9.76 -2.67
CA LEU A 64 8.66 10.79 -1.63
C LEU A 64 9.19 12.16 -2.11
N ARG A 65 10.16 12.17 -3.03
CA ARG A 65 10.66 13.40 -3.67
C ARG A 65 9.78 13.88 -4.84
N GLY A 66 8.99 13.01 -5.44
CA GLY A 66 8.02 13.37 -6.47
C GLY A 66 6.80 14.12 -5.94
N LEU A 67 6.46 13.98 -4.64
CA LEU A 67 5.42 14.82 -4.01
C LEU A 67 5.77 16.30 -4.03
N SER A 68 7.05 16.66 -3.84
CA SER A 68 7.48 18.06 -3.88
C SER A 68 7.46 18.65 -5.29
N GLN A 69 7.34 17.80 -6.32
CA GLN A 69 7.15 18.21 -7.72
C GLN A 69 5.70 18.09 -8.18
N ALA A 70 4.75 17.80 -7.26
CA ALA A 70 3.32 17.61 -7.54
C ALA A 70 3.01 16.54 -8.61
N ASP A 71 3.88 15.55 -8.75
CA ASP A 71 3.75 14.56 -9.82
C ASP A 71 2.61 13.56 -9.56
N GLY A 72 1.65 13.50 -10.48
CA GLY A 72 0.49 12.62 -10.37
C GLY A 72 0.83 11.13 -10.19
N LEU A 73 1.92 10.63 -10.80
CA LEU A 73 2.33 9.23 -10.63
C LEU A 73 2.80 8.94 -9.19
N SER A 74 3.44 9.92 -8.54
CA SER A 74 3.93 9.77 -7.17
C SER A 74 2.80 9.62 -6.17
N PHE A 75 1.71 10.38 -6.36
CA PHE A 75 0.49 10.23 -5.54
C PHE A 75 -0.18 8.87 -5.73
N ILE A 76 -0.21 8.33 -6.96
CA ILE A 76 -0.75 6.99 -7.23
C ILE A 76 0.09 5.91 -6.56
N ILE A 77 1.43 5.97 -6.68
CA ILE A 77 2.34 5.00 -6.06
C ILE A 77 2.18 5.04 -4.53
N LEU A 78 2.09 6.23 -3.93
CA LEU A 78 1.82 6.34 -2.50
C LEU A 78 0.46 5.78 -2.10
N GLY A 79 -0.59 6.07 -2.87
CA GLY A 79 -1.92 5.50 -2.64
C GLY A 79 -1.87 3.97 -2.69
N LEU A 80 -1.14 3.41 -3.66
CA LEU A 80 -0.93 1.97 -3.78
C LEU A 80 -0.16 1.39 -2.59
N MET A 81 0.90 2.06 -2.13
CA MET A 81 1.64 1.65 -0.94
C MET A 81 0.73 1.59 0.29
N VAL A 82 -0.12 2.61 0.51
CA VAL A 82 -1.09 2.62 1.61
C VAL A 82 -2.12 1.49 1.45
N LEU A 83 -2.61 1.24 0.23
CA LEU A 83 -3.57 0.18 -0.05
C LEU A 83 -3.00 -1.21 0.25
N ILE A 84 -1.75 -1.47 -0.14
CA ILE A 84 -1.04 -2.72 0.13
C ILE A 84 -0.65 -2.84 1.62
N ALA A 85 -0.33 -1.73 2.29
CA ALA A 85 -0.03 -1.73 3.73
C ALA A 85 -1.26 -2.00 4.61
N THR A 86 -2.46 -1.63 4.15
CA THR A 86 -3.72 -1.80 4.89
C THR A 86 -4.00 -3.26 5.32
N PRO A 87 -3.90 -4.29 4.45
CA PRO A 87 -4.04 -5.68 4.88
C PRO A 87 -2.93 -6.14 5.83
N VAL A 88 -1.70 -5.61 5.72
CA VAL A 88 -0.61 -5.89 6.68
C VAL A 88 -1.00 -5.42 8.08
N LEU A 89 -1.46 -4.17 8.17
CA LEU A 89 -1.84 -3.55 9.44
C LEU A 89 -3.00 -4.31 10.10
N ARG A 90 -3.98 -4.74 9.32
CA ARG A 90 -5.09 -5.57 9.83
C ARG A 90 -4.60 -6.86 10.47
N VAL A 91 -3.73 -7.60 9.78
CA VAL A 91 -3.24 -8.89 10.28
C VAL A 91 -2.37 -8.68 11.53
N ALA A 92 -1.52 -7.65 11.55
CA ALA A 92 -0.71 -7.31 12.71
C ALA A 92 -1.57 -6.94 13.94
N LEU A 93 -2.61 -6.12 13.76
CA LEU A 93 -3.56 -5.79 14.84
C LEU A 93 -4.35 -7.03 15.29
N GLY A 94 -4.71 -7.92 14.35
CA GLY A 94 -5.34 -9.21 14.66
C GLY A 94 -4.47 -10.10 15.54
N ILE A 95 -3.17 -10.21 15.25
CA ILE A 95 -2.21 -10.93 16.10
C ILE A 95 -2.18 -10.36 17.51
N ALA A 96 -2.12 -9.03 17.64
CA ALA A 96 -2.13 -8.36 18.93
C ALA A 96 -3.43 -8.65 19.72
N SER A 97 -4.58 -8.62 19.04
CA SER A 97 -5.88 -8.94 19.64
C SER A 97 -5.92 -10.37 20.18
N PHE A 98 -5.56 -11.37 19.37
CA PHE A 98 -5.57 -12.78 19.78
C PHE A 98 -4.55 -13.06 20.89
N ALA A 99 -3.39 -12.40 20.87
CA ALA A 99 -2.38 -12.53 21.91
C ALA A 99 -2.89 -11.98 23.26
N MET A 100 -3.61 -10.85 23.26
CA MET A 100 -4.24 -10.29 24.46
C MET A 100 -5.34 -11.20 25.01
N GLU A 101 -6.11 -11.83 24.14
CA GLU A 101 -7.15 -12.81 24.50
C GLU A 101 -6.59 -14.17 24.93
N ARG A 102 -5.26 -14.36 24.83
CA ARG A 102 -4.56 -15.62 25.09
C ARG A 102 -5.02 -16.79 24.20
N ASP A 103 -5.55 -16.47 23.03
CA ASP A 103 -5.92 -17.46 22.04
C ASP A 103 -4.70 -17.84 21.19
N TRP A 104 -3.87 -18.71 21.76
CA TRP A 104 -2.62 -19.15 21.13
C TRP A 104 -2.82 -19.88 19.81
N LEU A 105 -3.96 -20.56 19.62
CA LEU A 105 -4.26 -21.23 18.36
C LEU A 105 -4.44 -20.19 17.25
N TYR A 106 -5.26 -19.16 17.49
CA TYR A 106 -5.49 -18.10 16.52
C TYR A 106 -4.26 -17.21 16.32
N VAL A 107 -3.43 -17.00 17.35
CA VAL A 107 -2.13 -16.30 17.20
C VAL A 107 -1.24 -17.03 16.18
N VAL A 108 -1.06 -18.34 16.34
CA VAL A 108 -0.19 -19.14 15.44
C VAL A 108 -0.71 -19.13 14.01
N ILE A 109 -2.02 -19.35 13.81
CA ILE A 109 -2.64 -19.30 12.48
C ILE A 109 -2.42 -17.93 11.84
N THR A 110 -2.65 -16.85 12.60
CA THR A 110 -2.53 -15.48 12.07
C THR A 110 -1.08 -15.10 11.77
N ILE A 111 -0.12 -15.61 12.54
CA ILE A 111 1.32 -15.46 12.23
C ILE A 111 1.67 -16.16 10.91
N VAL A 112 1.15 -17.36 10.66
CA VAL A 112 1.38 -18.05 9.38
C VAL A 112 0.82 -17.23 8.21
N VAL A 113 -0.38 -16.67 8.37
CA VAL A 113 -0.97 -15.77 7.36
C VAL A 113 -0.12 -14.51 7.18
N PHE A 114 0.36 -13.91 8.26
CA PHE A 114 1.23 -12.74 8.21
C PHE A 114 2.53 -13.02 7.46
N ILE A 115 3.17 -14.16 7.72
CA ILE A 115 4.36 -14.60 6.99
C ILE A 115 4.03 -14.78 5.51
N ASN A 116 2.93 -15.45 5.16
CA ASN A 116 2.51 -15.59 3.76
C ASN A 116 2.30 -14.23 3.08
N LEU A 117 1.71 -13.27 3.79
CA LEU A 117 1.51 -11.91 3.30
C LEU A 117 2.84 -11.20 3.06
N MET A 118 3.80 -11.30 3.99
CA MET A 118 5.15 -10.77 3.82
C MET A 118 5.90 -11.43 2.66
N LEU A 119 5.79 -12.76 2.50
CA LEU A 119 6.36 -13.46 1.36
C LEU A 119 5.75 -12.99 0.04
N ALA A 120 4.43 -12.79 0.00
CA ALA A 120 3.75 -12.31 -1.20
C ALA A 120 4.19 -10.88 -1.57
N ILE A 121 4.37 -9.98 -0.60
CA ILE A 121 4.75 -8.59 -0.84
C ILE A 121 6.24 -8.46 -1.19
N PHE A 122 7.13 -9.18 -0.49
CA PHE A 122 8.57 -8.96 -0.61
C PHE A 122 9.29 -10.02 -1.44
N VAL A 123 8.94 -11.30 -1.25
CA VAL A 123 9.70 -12.41 -1.85
C VAL A 123 9.25 -12.70 -3.28
N ILE A 124 7.95 -12.68 -3.57
CA ILE A 124 7.46 -12.95 -4.93
C ILE A 124 8.02 -11.93 -5.94
N PRO A 125 7.97 -10.60 -5.70
CA PRO A 125 8.55 -9.63 -6.63
C PRO A 125 10.07 -9.80 -6.76
N ALA A 126 10.76 -10.01 -5.64
CA ALA A 126 12.22 -10.19 -5.63
C ALA A 126 12.68 -11.45 -6.38
N LEU A 127 11.91 -12.55 -6.29
CA LEU A 127 12.22 -13.82 -6.97
C LEU A 127 11.94 -13.75 -8.48
N LEU A 128 10.87 -13.05 -8.86
CA LEU A 128 10.46 -12.94 -10.27
C LEU A 128 11.24 -11.88 -11.05
N HIS A 129 12.19 -11.17 -10.42
CA HIS A 129 12.88 -10.01 -10.99
C HIS A 129 11.90 -9.02 -11.65
N LEU A 130 10.68 -8.93 -11.08
CA LEU A 130 9.63 -8.01 -11.47
C LEU A 130 9.91 -6.62 -10.93
#